data_AF-A0A560AZK1-F1
#
_entry.id   AF-A0A560AZK1-F1
#
_cell.length_a   1.000
_cell.length_b   1.000
_cell.length_c   1.000
_cell.angle_alpha   90.00
_cell.angle_beta   90.00
_cell.angle_gamma   90.00
#
_symmetry.space_group_name_H-M   'P 1'
#
loop_
_entity.id
_entity.type
_entity.pdbx_description
1 polymer ?
#
loop_
_entity_poly.entity_id
_entity_poly.type
_entity_poly.pdbx_seq_one_letter_code
_entity_poly.pdbx_strand_id
1 'polypeptide(L)'
;MQAVRESYADIGLMRERGLSWADISDVLAKLGVTARDNQPISPVTLRSAFFLVGNEGRDGAADGEEAGGATPRETLDAVHRAALAAGQTVGQPDAAVDVAETPDTPESETPEPGGAADGPPDAGVPDPEPSPSPEPEPIPGPEPVSAAAPEEATPAPVPDVSRTQAPTPKASDLNVSTPQDSTSNRPWKGDRMLGTIFVLNDRGGVGKTLLSHHLMATAMLEGLQLKVVEYEVNERLNRLFGPEVVEHRRITQDFMNMMGSGDGFYEFWDQIGPELQRGGRLFDFGGNISQWFFNWAEVSGFDYYVGEGERLTFMVPVTVDLASLSTGMNTLERIATIAPKAKRVLVENGFSGPFSQLDDSQYARRKAEMVEREGVEVISMAPCTAPAWARLTGHRIDEVAQMTREDLVKLGMTPPVASRSLIIIHEWLRTMRQALSPYLRDAFNQSSGPATKTGARQGAL
;
A
#
# COMPACT_ATOMS: atom_id res chain seq x y z
N MET A 1 -1.87 11.70 18.57
CA MET A 1 -1.13 11.55 17.29
C MET A 1 -1.85 10.65 16.27
N GLN A 2 -2.43 9.51 16.65
CA GLN A 2 -3.16 8.61 15.71
C GLN A 2 -4.46 9.22 15.16
N ALA A 3 -5.29 9.86 16.01
CA ALA A 3 -6.53 10.51 15.59
C ALA A 3 -6.31 11.73 14.66
N VAL A 4 -5.18 12.42 14.83
CA VAL A 4 -4.77 13.51 13.92
C VAL A 4 -4.36 12.95 12.55
N ARG A 5 -3.77 11.75 12.51
CA ARG A 5 -3.41 11.03 11.27
C ARG A 5 -4.62 10.53 10.47
N GLU A 6 -5.67 10.06 11.13
CA GLU A 6 -6.92 9.68 10.47
C GLU A 6 -7.69 10.90 9.91
N SER A 7 -7.43 12.09 10.46
CA SER A 7 -8.02 13.35 10.02
C SER A 7 -7.32 14.01 8.81
N TYR A 8 -6.19 13.49 8.30
CA TYR A 8 -5.47 14.10 7.17
C TYR A 8 -6.21 13.96 5.83
N ALA A 9 -7.01 12.90 5.64
CA ALA A 9 -7.90 12.79 4.47
C ALA A 9 -8.98 13.87 4.51
N ASP A 10 -9.50 14.17 5.70
CA ASP A 10 -10.48 15.23 5.91
C ASP A 10 -9.85 16.63 5.74
N ILE A 11 -8.57 16.82 6.10
CA ILE A 11 -7.81 18.07 5.83
C ILE A 11 -7.60 18.31 4.32
N GLY A 12 -7.41 17.24 3.53
CA GLY A 12 -7.39 17.34 2.06
C GLY A 12 -8.73 17.81 1.51
N LEU A 13 -9.82 17.19 1.97
CA LEU A 13 -11.20 17.56 1.62
C LEU A 13 -11.55 19.01 2.03
N MET A 14 -11.03 19.49 3.17
CA MET A 14 -11.18 20.87 3.64
C MET A 14 -10.59 21.87 2.65
N ARG A 15 -9.36 21.61 2.17
CA ARG A 15 -8.66 22.49 1.23
C ARG A 15 -9.33 22.50 -0.14
N GLU A 16 -9.83 21.34 -0.59
CA GLU A 16 -10.60 21.21 -1.84
C GLU A 16 -11.94 21.96 -1.80
N ARG A 17 -12.54 22.12 -0.61
CA ARG A 17 -13.81 22.84 -0.42
C ARG A 17 -13.65 24.29 0.05
N GLY A 18 -12.41 24.79 0.15
CA GLY A 18 -12.11 26.17 0.57
C GLY A 18 -12.46 26.47 2.03
N LEU A 19 -12.65 25.45 2.87
CA LEU A 19 -13.02 25.61 4.28
C LEU A 19 -11.78 25.81 5.14
N SER A 20 -11.76 26.87 5.95
CA SER A 20 -10.65 27.12 6.87
C SER A 20 -10.86 26.40 8.20
N TRP A 21 -9.75 26.06 8.86
CA TRP A 21 -9.81 25.48 10.21
C TRP A 21 -10.48 26.42 11.23
N ALA A 22 -10.44 27.74 10.99
CA ALA A 22 -11.11 28.72 11.84
C ALA A 22 -12.63 28.54 11.80
N ASP A 23 -13.23 28.34 10.63
CA ASP A 23 -14.68 28.18 10.46
C ASP A 23 -15.19 26.93 11.21
N ILE A 24 -14.41 25.85 11.16
CA ILE A 24 -14.72 24.59 11.85
C ILE A 24 -14.55 24.73 13.36
N SER A 25 -13.49 25.42 13.80
CA SER A 25 -13.25 25.71 15.21
C SER A 25 -14.40 26.53 15.81
N ASP A 26 -14.95 27.48 15.07
CA ASP A 26 -16.08 28.30 15.51
C ASP A 26 -17.37 27.48 15.66
N VAL A 27 -17.66 26.55 14.74
CA VAL A 27 -18.82 25.64 14.86
C VAL A 27 -18.64 24.68 16.05
N LEU A 28 -17.44 24.13 16.25
CA LEU A 28 -17.16 23.27 17.40
C LEU A 28 -17.28 24.03 18.73
N ALA A 29 -16.82 25.28 18.78
CA ALA A 29 -16.98 26.14 19.95
C ALA A 29 -18.47 26.44 20.26
N LYS A 30 -19.27 26.74 19.23
CA LYS A 30 -20.73 26.94 19.36
C LYS A 30 -21.45 25.67 19.85
N LEU A 31 -20.94 24.48 19.51
CA LEU A 31 -21.44 23.18 19.98
C LEU A 31 -20.93 22.81 21.38
N GLY A 32 -20.15 23.67 22.05
CA GLY A 32 -19.56 23.43 23.36
C GLY A 32 -18.43 22.38 23.34
N VAL A 33 -17.96 21.99 22.15
CA VAL A 33 -16.89 21.01 21.97
C VAL A 33 -15.57 21.76 22.05
N THR A 34 -14.99 21.80 23.26
CA THR A 34 -13.63 22.30 23.47
C THR A 34 -12.65 21.13 23.41
N ALA A 35 -11.59 21.26 22.63
CA ALA A 35 -10.46 20.33 22.70
C ALA A 35 -9.82 20.49 24.08
N ARG A 36 -10.21 19.65 25.05
CA ARG A 36 -9.45 19.50 26.28
C ARG A 36 -8.17 18.76 25.95
N ASP A 37 -7.05 19.18 26.52
CA ASP A 37 -5.68 18.79 26.12
C ASP A 37 -5.40 17.29 26.02
N ASN A 38 -6.28 16.41 26.51
CA ASN A 38 -6.11 14.96 26.50
C ASN A 38 -7.31 14.13 26.00
N GLN A 39 -8.33 14.73 25.38
CA GLN A 39 -9.41 13.96 24.74
C GLN A 39 -9.53 14.28 23.25
N PRO A 40 -9.22 13.33 22.35
CA PRO A 40 -9.38 13.55 20.92
C PRO A 40 -10.86 13.73 20.58
N ILE A 41 -11.18 14.73 19.76
CA ILE A 41 -12.52 14.92 19.19
C ILE A 41 -12.88 13.68 18.37
N SER A 42 -14.06 13.12 18.59
CA SER A 42 -14.47 11.92 17.85
C SER A 42 -14.55 12.22 16.34
N PRO A 43 -14.17 11.28 15.45
CA PRO A 43 -14.28 11.47 14.01
C PRO A 43 -15.71 11.81 13.55
N VAL A 44 -16.73 11.30 14.26
CA VAL A 44 -18.14 11.58 13.97
C VAL A 44 -18.48 13.05 14.27
N THR A 45 -18.05 13.56 15.43
CA THR A 45 -18.25 14.97 15.82
C THR A 45 -17.56 15.92 14.83
N LEU A 46 -16.34 15.58 14.42
CA LEU A 46 -15.60 16.35 13.42
C LEU A 46 -16.32 16.37 12.07
N ARG A 47 -16.83 15.21 11.61
CA ARG A 47 -17.62 15.08 10.38
C ARG A 47 -18.95 15.81 10.41
N SER A 48 -19.63 15.83 11.55
CA SER A 48 -20.85 16.61 11.73
C SER A 48 -20.57 18.12 11.67
N ALA A 49 -19.47 18.59 12.28
CA ALA A 49 -19.06 19.99 12.15
C ALA A 49 -18.72 20.35 10.70
N PHE A 50 -18.03 19.47 9.95
CA PHE A 50 -17.78 19.66 8.52
C PHE A 50 -19.05 19.80 7.69
N PHE A 51 -20.06 18.95 7.96
CA PHE A 51 -21.33 19.01 7.24
C PHE A 51 -22.07 20.32 7.51
N LEU A 52 -22.02 20.82 8.74
CA LEU A 52 -22.66 22.08 9.13
C LEU A 52 -21.99 23.29 8.46
N VAL A 53 -20.66 23.38 8.47
CA VAL A 53 -19.92 24.46 7.79
C VAL A 53 -20.15 24.42 6.27
N GLY A 54 -20.18 23.23 5.68
CA GLY A 54 -20.41 23.05 4.24
C GLY A 54 -21.82 23.44 3.77
N ASN A 55 -22.83 23.38 4.65
CA ASN A 55 -24.18 23.86 4.35
C ASN A 55 -24.29 25.39 4.53
N GLU A 56 -23.69 25.97 5.57
CA GLU A 56 -23.73 27.42 5.80
C GLU A 56 -23.02 28.21 4.67
N GLY A 57 -21.97 27.64 4.06
CA GLY A 57 -21.27 28.26 2.92
C GLY A 57 -22.00 28.19 1.57
N ARG A 58 -23.06 27.39 1.44
CA ARG A 58 -23.78 27.18 0.17
C ARG A 58 -24.92 28.17 -0.06
N ASP A 59 -25.40 28.81 1.01
CA ASP A 59 -26.51 29.76 0.98
C ASP A 59 -26.06 31.21 0.73
N GLY A 60 -24.75 31.47 0.65
CA GLY A 60 -24.18 32.82 0.53
C GLY A 60 -23.94 33.37 -0.88
N ALA A 61 -24.33 32.66 -1.95
CA ALA A 61 -23.99 33.03 -3.34
C ALA A 61 -25.19 33.26 -4.28
N ALA A 62 -26.38 33.54 -3.73
CA ALA A 62 -27.55 33.96 -4.51
C ALA A 62 -28.11 35.26 -3.94
N ASP A 63 -28.14 36.30 -4.78
CA ASP A 63 -28.70 37.62 -4.49
C ASP A 63 -30.16 37.53 -4.03
N GLY A 64 -30.50 38.23 -2.93
CA GLY A 64 -31.88 38.54 -2.55
C GLY A 64 -32.13 38.51 -1.05
N GLU A 65 -32.38 39.70 -0.48
CA GLU A 65 -32.74 39.93 0.92
C GLU A 65 -33.90 39.05 1.40
N GLU A 66 -33.62 38.08 2.29
CA GLU A 66 -34.54 37.64 3.35
C GLU A 66 -33.75 36.89 4.45
N ALA A 67 -34.25 36.98 5.69
CA ALA A 67 -33.52 36.75 6.94
C ALA A 67 -32.72 35.42 7.02
N GLY A 68 -31.48 35.53 7.50
CA GLY A 68 -30.52 34.44 7.65
C GLY A 68 -31.06 33.20 8.36
N GLY A 69 -31.07 32.09 7.63
CA GLY A 69 -31.32 30.76 8.16
C GLY A 69 -30.10 30.24 8.91
N ALA A 70 -29.93 30.65 10.17
CA ALA A 70 -29.09 29.89 11.09
C ALA A 70 -29.62 28.46 11.15
N THR A 71 -28.72 27.48 11.09
CA THR A 71 -29.06 26.06 11.22
C THR A 71 -30.09 25.87 12.37
N PRO A 72 -31.26 25.25 12.12
CA PRO A 72 -32.30 25.13 13.13
C PRO A 72 -31.74 24.50 14.40
N ARG A 73 -32.05 25.11 15.56
CA ARG A 73 -31.54 24.69 16.88
C ARG A 73 -31.81 23.21 17.16
N GLU A 74 -32.92 22.69 16.65
CA GLU A 74 -33.28 21.26 16.73
C GLU A 74 -32.26 20.34 16.03
N THR A 75 -31.69 20.77 14.91
CA THR A 75 -30.65 20.04 14.18
C THR A 75 -29.33 20.03 14.97
N LEU A 76 -28.97 21.17 15.58
CA LEU A 76 -27.79 21.26 16.45
C LEU A 76 -27.95 20.38 17.71
N ASP A 77 -29.13 20.38 18.33
CA ASP A 77 -29.44 19.55 19.49
C ASP A 77 -29.51 18.05 19.15
N ALA A 78 -29.93 17.69 17.93
CA ALA A 78 -29.90 16.31 17.45
C ALA A 78 -28.47 15.80 17.22
N VAL A 79 -27.61 16.62 16.62
CA VAL A 79 -26.19 16.31 16.41
C VAL A 79 -25.46 16.20 17.75
N HIS A 80 -25.72 17.12 18.69
CA HIS A 80 -25.13 17.07 20.03
C HIS A 80 -25.53 15.79 20.79
N ARG A 81 -26.81 15.39 20.74
CA ARG A 81 -27.27 14.12 21.34
C ARG A 81 -26.63 12.89 20.70
N ALA A 82 -26.49 12.86 19.37
CA ALA A 82 -25.85 11.77 18.66
C ALA A 82 -24.36 11.63 19.03
N ALA A 83 -23.66 12.77 19.19
CA ALA A 83 -22.27 12.80 19.62
C ALA A 83 -22.08 12.29 21.06
N LEU A 84 -22.97 12.65 21.98
CA LEU A 84 -22.94 12.15 23.36
C LEU A 84 -23.26 10.65 23.44
N ALA A 85 -24.23 10.16 22.66
CA ALA A 85 -24.61 8.75 22.63
C ALA A 85 -23.49 7.86 22.08
N ALA A 86 -22.73 8.33 21.09
CA ALA A 86 -21.59 7.60 20.53
C ALA A 86 -20.40 7.46 21.51
N GLY A 87 -20.36 8.27 22.57
CA GLY A 87 -19.32 8.23 23.61
C GLY A 87 -19.62 7.27 24.77
N GLN A 88 -20.82 6.67 24.85
CA GLN A 88 -21.19 5.73 25.90
C GLN A 88 -21.10 4.28 25.39
N THR A 89 -20.04 3.57 25.77
CA THR A 89 -19.93 2.11 25.60
C THR A 89 -20.98 1.40 26.45
N VAL A 90 -21.96 0.78 25.81
CA VAL A 90 -23.01 -0.03 26.46
C VAL A 90 -22.39 -1.31 27.03
N GLY A 91 -22.53 -1.51 28.34
CA GLY A 91 -22.05 -2.67 29.08
C GLY A 91 -22.85 -3.95 28.82
N GLN A 92 -22.19 -5.09 29.08
CA GLN A 92 -22.70 -6.46 29.08
C GLN A 92 -24.03 -6.63 29.83
N PRO A 93 -24.93 -7.54 29.38
CA PRO A 93 -26.04 -7.99 30.19
C PRO A 93 -25.59 -9.16 31.09
N ASP A 94 -25.66 -8.96 32.41
CA ASP A 94 -25.51 -10.00 33.43
C ASP A 94 -26.72 -10.94 33.42
N ALA A 95 -26.44 -12.23 33.32
CA ALA A 95 -27.39 -13.30 33.49
C ALA A 95 -27.49 -13.70 34.97
N ALA A 96 -28.73 -13.73 35.47
CA ALA A 96 -29.09 -14.13 36.82
C ALA A 96 -28.77 -15.61 37.12
N VAL A 97 -28.22 -15.88 38.30
CA VAL A 97 -28.30 -17.19 38.96
C VAL A 97 -28.62 -16.98 40.44
N ASP A 98 -29.75 -17.55 40.85
CA ASP A 98 -30.25 -17.73 42.21
C ASP A 98 -29.29 -18.55 43.08
N VAL A 99 -29.01 -18.09 44.31
CA VAL A 99 -28.81 -18.96 45.49
C VAL A 99 -29.29 -18.22 46.76
N ALA A 100 -30.09 -18.92 47.56
CA ALA A 100 -30.75 -18.47 48.78
C ALA A 100 -29.95 -18.74 50.08
N GLU A 101 -30.23 -17.87 51.07
CA GLU A 101 -30.26 -18.02 52.55
C GLU A 101 -28.98 -18.25 53.43
N THR A 102 -28.84 -17.28 54.35
CA THR A 102 -28.07 -16.99 55.60
C THR A 102 -28.15 -18.04 56.75
N PRO A 103 -27.60 -17.89 58.02
CA PRO A 103 -27.03 -16.72 58.76
C PRO A 103 -25.85 -16.93 59.80
N ASP A 104 -25.43 -15.81 60.46
CA ASP A 104 -24.99 -15.60 61.88
C ASP A 104 -23.55 -15.92 62.38
N THR A 105 -22.64 -14.95 62.69
CA THR A 105 -22.36 -14.00 63.85
C THR A 105 -21.10 -14.43 64.69
N PRO A 106 -20.47 -13.63 65.60
CA PRO A 106 -19.92 -12.25 65.56
C PRO A 106 -18.52 -12.01 66.26
N GLU A 107 -18.08 -10.74 66.32
CA GLU A 107 -17.31 -10.01 67.39
C GLU A 107 -15.77 -10.10 67.60
N SER A 108 -15.12 -8.91 67.62
CA SER A 108 -14.19 -8.38 68.67
C SER A 108 -13.59 -7.04 68.19
N GLU A 109 -14.03 -5.88 68.70
CA GLU A 109 -13.57 -5.13 69.89
C GLU A 109 -12.19 -4.43 69.77
N THR A 110 -12.28 -3.09 69.75
CA THR A 110 -11.26 -2.05 69.94
C THR A 110 -10.78 -1.99 71.40
N PRO A 111 -9.64 -1.32 71.72
CA PRO A 111 -9.79 0.06 72.19
C PRO A 111 -8.65 1.05 71.84
N GLU A 112 -9.07 2.30 71.71
CA GLU A 112 -8.37 3.60 71.84
C GLU A 112 -7.80 3.82 73.27
N PRO A 113 -7.01 4.88 73.63
CA PRO A 113 -7.22 6.28 73.21
C PRO A 113 -6.03 7.27 73.16
N GLY A 114 -6.29 8.43 72.54
CA GLY A 114 -6.13 9.73 73.23
C GLY A 114 -5.14 10.76 72.65
N GLY A 115 -5.65 11.95 72.30
CA GLY A 115 -4.89 13.21 72.46
C GLY A 115 -5.10 14.29 71.39
N ALA A 116 -5.88 15.32 71.74
CA ALA A 116 -6.23 16.53 70.99
C ALA A 116 -5.07 17.45 70.53
N ALA A 117 -5.27 18.23 69.45
CA ALA A 117 -5.49 19.70 69.51
C ALA A 117 -5.27 20.42 68.15
N ASP A 118 -5.98 21.55 68.02
CA ASP A 118 -6.17 22.51 66.92
C ASP A 118 -4.96 22.99 66.08
N GLY A 119 -5.25 23.37 64.82
CA GLY A 119 -4.46 24.33 64.03
C GLY A 119 -4.91 24.48 62.55
N PRO A 120 -5.23 25.69 62.04
CA PRO A 120 -5.68 25.95 60.66
C PRO A 120 -4.54 25.96 59.62
N PRO A 121 -4.84 25.87 58.31
CA PRO A 121 -3.85 25.55 57.28
C PRO A 121 -2.90 26.71 56.96
N ASP A 122 -1.60 26.39 56.91
CA ASP A 122 -0.54 27.28 56.45
C ASP A 122 -0.55 27.40 54.92
N ALA A 123 -0.37 28.63 54.45
CA ALA A 123 -0.46 29.03 53.06
C ALA A 123 0.80 28.56 52.30
N GLY A 124 0.63 27.58 51.42
CA GLY A 124 1.65 27.15 50.48
C GLY A 124 2.03 28.29 49.52
N VAL A 125 3.28 28.72 49.64
CA VAL A 125 3.98 29.68 48.79
C VAL A 125 3.98 29.21 47.32
N PRO A 126 3.66 30.08 46.33
CA PRO A 126 3.76 29.74 44.92
C PRO A 126 5.23 29.65 44.47
N ASP A 127 5.53 28.61 43.70
CA ASP A 127 6.78 28.37 42.98
C ASP A 127 7.13 29.57 42.06
N PRO A 128 8.39 30.04 42.00
CA PRO A 128 8.79 31.13 41.11
C PRO A 128 8.79 30.70 39.64
N GLU A 129 8.21 31.56 38.80
CA GLU A 129 8.18 31.44 37.34
C GLU A 129 9.59 31.25 36.73
N PRO A 130 9.74 30.39 35.71
CA PRO A 130 11.00 30.25 34.99
C PRO A 130 11.29 31.52 34.17
N SER A 131 12.51 32.04 34.35
CA SER A 131 13.02 33.20 33.60
C SER A 131 13.03 32.96 32.09
N PRO A 132 12.75 33.99 31.27
CA PRO A 132 12.73 33.86 29.82
C PRO A 132 14.12 33.56 29.24
N SER A 133 14.15 32.57 28.34
CA SER A 133 15.31 32.19 27.55
C SER A 133 15.74 33.35 26.63
N PRO A 134 17.04 33.66 26.49
CA PRO A 134 17.50 34.72 25.62
C PRO A 134 17.23 34.41 24.15
N GLU A 135 16.83 35.47 23.44
CA GLU A 135 16.52 35.53 22.02
C GLU A 135 17.79 35.25 21.17
N PRO A 136 17.73 34.38 20.14
CA PRO A 136 18.89 34.08 19.32
C PRO A 136 19.28 35.27 18.42
N GLU A 137 20.58 35.57 18.38
CA GLU A 137 21.14 36.62 17.54
C GLU A 137 20.87 36.38 16.03
N PRO A 138 20.64 37.46 15.25
CA PRO A 138 20.33 37.36 13.83
C PRO A 138 21.54 36.86 13.02
N ILE A 139 21.28 35.82 12.22
CA ILE A 139 22.23 35.27 11.24
C ILE A 139 22.53 36.34 10.19
N PRO A 140 23.81 36.69 9.91
CA PRO A 140 24.15 37.63 8.85
C PRO A 140 23.77 37.06 7.49
N GLY A 141 23.04 37.86 6.70
CA GLY A 141 22.62 37.53 5.35
C GLY A 141 23.79 37.40 4.37
N PRO A 142 23.68 36.55 3.34
CA PRO A 142 24.75 36.35 2.38
C PRO A 142 24.97 37.60 1.51
N GLU A 143 26.25 37.96 1.33
CA GLU A 143 26.70 39.01 0.43
C GLU A 143 26.34 38.71 -1.04
N PRO A 144 26.00 39.73 -1.85
CA PRO A 144 25.66 39.54 -3.25
C PRO A 144 26.91 39.20 -4.08
N VAL A 145 26.91 38.00 -4.66
CA VAL A 145 27.93 37.58 -5.62
C VAL A 145 27.75 38.37 -6.92
N SER A 146 28.77 39.17 -7.22
CA SER A 146 28.87 39.98 -8.44
C SER A 146 29.05 39.09 -9.67
N ALA A 147 28.23 39.35 -10.70
CA ALA A 147 28.27 38.67 -11.98
C ALA A 147 29.49 39.10 -12.80
N ALA A 148 30.39 38.15 -13.06
CA ALA A 148 31.46 38.28 -14.06
C ALA A 148 31.18 37.33 -15.24
N ALA A 149 31.36 37.87 -16.45
CA ALA A 149 31.11 37.25 -17.74
C ALA A 149 32.08 36.08 -18.04
N PRO A 150 31.69 35.11 -18.89
CA PRO A 150 32.55 33.99 -19.26
C PRO A 150 33.61 34.38 -20.30
N GLU A 151 34.88 34.17 -19.97
CA GLU A 151 35.98 34.17 -20.93
C GLU A 151 36.04 32.83 -21.68
N GLU A 152 36.11 32.91 -23.01
CA GLU A 152 36.42 31.81 -23.91
C GLU A 152 37.83 31.27 -23.66
N ALA A 153 37.95 29.97 -23.37
CA ALA A 153 39.21 29.26 -23.39
C ALA A 153 39.21 28.20 -24.50
N THR A 154 40.20 28.33 -25.38
CA THR A 154 40.54 27.49 -26.52
C THR A 154 40.94 26.06 -26.12
N PRO A 155 40.64 25.02 -26.94
CA PRO A 155 41.11 23.67 -26.67
C PRO A 155 42.56 23.46 -27.14
N ALA A 156 43.38 22.88 -26.26
CA ALA A 156 44.71 22.38 -26.55
C ALA A 156 44.68 21.04 -27.32
N PRO A 157 45.72 20.72 -28.13
CA PRO A 157 45.70 19.62 -29.09
C PRO A 157 45.91 18.24 -28.46
N VAL A 158 45.18 17.25 -29.01
CA VAL A 158 45.32 15.82 -28.70
C VAL A 158 46.58 15.26 -29.36
N PRO A 159 47.42 14.46 -28.67
CA PRO A 159 48.52 13.76 -29.31
C PRO A 159 48.05 12.48 -30.00
N ASP A 160 48.43 12.39 -31.28
CA ASP A 160 48.31 11.27 -32.20
C ASP A 160 49.21 10.10 -31.74
N VAL A 161 48.65 8.90 -31.60
CA VAL A 161 49.42 7.67 -31.37
C VAL A 161 49.06 6.65 -32.45
N SER A 162 49.90 6.63 -33.48
CA SER A 162 49.89 5.65 -34.55
C SER A 162 50.52 4.31 -34.13
N ARG A 163 49.79 3.24 -34.45
CA ARG A 163 50.21 1.88 -34.88
C ARG A 163 51.13 1.04 -33.98
N THR A 164 50.64 -0.17 -33.67
CA THR A 164 51.33 -1.42 -34.03
C THR A 164 50.29 -2.52 -34.32
N GLN A 165 50.36 -3.14 -35.50
CA GLN A 165 49.57 -4.29 -35.94
C GLN A 165 50.37 -5.60 -35.78
N ALA A 166 49.59 -6.68 -35.65
CA ALA A 166 49.86 -8.12 -35.92
C ALA A 166 50.15 -9.03 -34.71
N PRO A 167 49.84 -10.35 -34.76
CA PRO A 167 49.05 -11.12 -35.74
C PRO A 167 47.86 -11.89 -35.14
N THR A 168 46.97 -12.31 -36.05
CA THR A 168 45.77 -13.13 -35.89
C THR A 168 46.05 -14.54 -35.31
N PRO A 169 45.21 -15.06 -34.38
CA PRO A 169 44.98 -16.48 -34.26
C PRO A 169 43.57 -16.86 -34.76
N LYS A 170 43.53 -17.95 -35.53
CA LYS A 170 42.34 -18.59 -36.11
C LYS A 170 41.44 -19.22 -35.04
N ALA A 171 40.14 -19.02 -35.26
CA ALA A 171 39.00 -19.93 -35.05
C ALA A 171 38.73 -20.49 -33.63
N SER A 172 37.54 -20.15 -33.12
CA SER A 172 36.55 -21.14 -32.68
C SER A 172 35.17 -20.50 -32.70
N ASP A 173 34.33 -20.96 -33.64
CA ASP A 173 32.93 -20.57 -33.79
C ASP A 173 32.11 -21.00 -32.57
N LEU A 174 31.70 -20.03 -31.75
CA LEU A 174 30.54 -20.17 -30.87
C LEU A 174 29.58 -19.03 -31.19
N ASN A 175 28.74 -19.33 -32.16
CA ASN A 175 27.64 -18.49 -32.62
C ASN A 175 26.56 -18.48 -31.53
N VAL A 176 26.68 -17.60 -30.53
CA VAL A 176 25.59 -17.26 -29.63
C VAL A 176 24.78 -16.18 -30.33
N SER A 177 23.72 -16.59 -31.02
CA SER A 177 22.75 -15.69 -31.60
C SER A 177 21.99 -14.98 -30.48
N THR A 178 22.28 -13.70 -30.27
CA THR A 178 21.38 -12.77 -29.59
C THR A 178 20.15 -12.55 -30.47
N PRO A 179 18.91 -12.71 -29.96
CA PRO A 179 17.74 -12.28 -30.70
C PRO A 179 17.66 -10.76 -30.63
N GLN A 180 17.93 -10.10 -31.77
CA GLN A 180 17.65 -8.68 -31.94
C GLN A 180 16.15 -8.41 -31.88
N ASP A 181 15.80 -7.36 -31.14
CA ASP A 181 14.53 -6.66 -31.19
C ASP A 181 14.09 -6.42 -32.63
N SER A 182 12.92 -6.95 -32.99
CA SER A 182 12.21 -6.61 -34.22
C SER A 182 10.74 -6.33 -33.94
N THR A 183 10.36 -5.09 -34.22
CA THR A 183 9.09 -4.42 -33.98
C THR A 183 7.96 -4.86 -34.92
N SER A 184 7.81 -6.15 -35.20
CA SER A 184 6.70 -6.62 -36.05
C SER A 184 5.65 -7.39 -35.24
N ASN A 185 4.43 -6.85 -35.20
CA ASN A 185 3.20 -7.53 -34.79
C ASN A 185 2.85 -8.66 -35.79
N ARG A 186 3.70 -9.67 -35.91
CA ARG A 186 3.33 -10.93 -36.53
C ARG A 186 2.78 -11.85 -35.44
N PRO A 187 1.69 -12.59 -35.68
CA PRO A 187 1.24 -13.63 -34.75
C PRO A 187 2.36 -14.67 -34.63
N TRP A 188 3.01 -14.69 -33.46
CA TRP A 188 4.12 -15.58 -33.12
C TRP A 188 3.62 -17.03 -33.13
N LYS A 189 3.90 -17.73 -34.23
CA LYS A 189 3.48 -19.12 -34.45
C LYS A 189 4.69 -20.02 -34.21
N GLY A 190 4.96 -20.38 -32.94
CA GLY A 190 5.95 -21.42 -32.65
C GLY A 190 6.65 -21.35 -31.30
N ASP A 191 6.70 -20.20 -30.62
CA ASP A 191 7.39 -20.08 -29.34
C ASP A 191 6.48 -20.43 -28.16
N ARG A 192 7.08 -20.98 -27.10
CA ARG A 192 6.44 -21.15 -25.79
C ARG A 192 5.89 -19.80 -25.35
N MET A 193 4.57 -19.69 -25.35
CA MET A 193 3.84 -18.53 -24.89
C MET A 193 3.93 -18.48 -23.36
N LEU A 194 4.82 -17.64 -22.84
CA LEU A 194 4.99 -17.47 -21.40
C LEU A 194 3.69 -16.92 -20.77
N GLY A 195 3.51 -17.21 -19.49
CA GLY A 195 2.46 -16.67 -18.64
C GLY A 195 2.81 -15.30 -18.07
N THR A 196 1.80 -14.63 -17.53
CA THR A 196 1.89 -13.29 -16.96
C THR A 196 1.40 -13.31 -15.52
N ILE A 197 2.13 -12.66 -14.62
CA ILE A 197 1.75 -12.51 -13.22
C ILE A 197 1.33 -11.07 -12.97
N PHE A 198 0.19 -10.88 -12.31
CA PHE A 198 -0.24 -9.58 -11.79
C PHE A 198 -0.18 -9.60 -10.27
N VAL A 199 0.35 -8.53 -9.69
CA VAL A 199 0.24 -8.24 -8.26
C VAL A 199 -0.56 -6.96 -8.11
N LEU A 200 -1.79 -7.09 -7.61
CA LEU A 200 -2.72 -5.96 -7.57
C LEU A 200 -3.72 -6.03 -6.41
N ASN A 201 -4.14 -4.85 -5.96
CA ASN A 201 -5.19 -4.57 -4.98
C ASN A 201 -5.30 -3.04 -4.90
N ASP A 202 -6.49 -2.46 -4.97
CA ASP A 202 -6.63 -1.00 -4.91
C ASP A 202 -6.20 -0.43 -3.55
N ARG A 203 -6.20 -1.22 -2.48
CA ARG A 203 -5.75 -0.77 -1.16
C ARG A 203 -4.22 -0.56 -1.13
N GLY A 204 -3.79 0.66 -0.80
CA GLY A 204 -2.39 0.98 -0.51
C GLY A 204 -1.89 0.30 0.78
N GLY A 205 -0.59 -0.03 0.85
CA GLY A 205 0.04 -0.55 2.08
C GLY A 205 -0.17 -2.04 2.38
N VAL A 206 -0.84 -2.79 1.50
CA VAL A 206 -1.12 -4.23 1.69
C VAL A 206 0.05 -5.17 1.37
N GLY A 207 1.18 -4.63 0.89
CA GLY A 207 2.39 -5.40 0.57
C GLY A 207 2.56 -5.84 -0.88
N LYS A 208 1.91 -5.18 -1.85
CA LYS A 208 2.06 -5.44 -3.30
C LYS A 208 3.53 -5.42 -3.76
N THR A 209 4.19 -4.28 -3.57
CA THR A 209 5.61 -4.11 -3.90
C THR A 209 6.51 -5.14 -3.19
N LEU A 210 6.20 -5.51 -1.93
CA LEU A 210 6.97 -6.52 -1.19
C LEU A 210 6.79 -7.91 -1.80
N LEU A 211 5.56 -8.28 -2.16
CA LEU A 211 5.26 -9.54 -2.84
C LEU A 211 5.95 -9.61 -4.20
N SER A 212 5.86 -8.54 -5.00
CA SER A 212 6.56 -8.40 -6.27
C SER A 212 8.07 -8.54 -6.11
N HIS A 213 8.64 -7.95 -5.06
CA HIS A 213 10.06 -8.09 -4.72
C HIS A 213 10.44 -9.54 -4.39
N HIS A 214 9.61 -10.28 -3.65
CA HIS A 214 9.85 -11.72 -3.42
C HIS A 214 9.75 -12.55 -4.69
N LEU A 215 8.82 -12.24 -5.60
CA LEU A 215 8.70 -12.90 -6.90
C LEU A 215 9.95 -12.67 -7.74
N MET A 216 10.45 -11.43 -7.81
CA MET A 216 11.69 -11.09 -8.50
C MET A 216 12.89 -11.85 -7.93
N ALA A 217 13.08 -11.79 -6.60
CA ALA A 217 14.18 -12.49 -5.95
C ALA A 217 14.11 -14.01 -6.16
N THR A 218 12.90 -14.59 -6.13
CA THR A 218 12.69 -16.02 -6.42
C THR A 218 13.03 -16.35 -7.87
N ALA A 219 12.57 -15.55 -8.83
CA ALA A 219 12.86 -15.73 -10.25
C ALA A 219 14.38 -15.70 -10.52
N MET A 220 15.09 -14.72 -9.94
CA MET A 220 16.55 -14.60 -10.08
C MET A 220 17.27 -15.84 -9.52
N LEU A 221 16.85 -16.35 -8.35
CA LEU A 221 17.43 -17.56 -7.76
C LEU A 221 17.13 -18.83 -8.57
N GLU A 222 16.03 -18.86 -9.32
CA GLU A 222 15.69 -19.95 -10.22
C GLU A 222 16.28 -19.78 -11.63
N GLY A 223 17.04 -18.71 -11.88
CA GLY A 223 17.61 -18.41 -13.20
C GLY A 223 16.56 -18.01 -14.24
N LEU A 224 15.38 -17.56 -13.80
CA LEU A 224 14.29 -17.10 -14.65
C LEU A 224 14.44 -15.59 -14.93
N GLN A 225 14.35 -15.22 -16.20
CA GLN A 225 14.38 -13.81 -16.62
C GLN A 225 12.97 -13.21 -16.53
N LEU A 226 12.63 -12.67 -15.37
CA LEU A 226 11.37 -11.98 -15.14
C LEU A 226 11.53 -10.48 -15.39
N LYS A 227 10.86 -9.95 -16.42
CA LYS A 227 10.72 -8.50 -16.61
C LYS A 227 9.54 -7.98 -15.80
N VAL A 228 9.71 -6.83 -15.17
CA VAL A 228 8.66 -6.21 -14.36
C VAL A 228 8.18 -4.92 -15.00
N VAL A 229 6.88 -4.69 -14.96
CA VAL A 229 6.28 -3.39 -15.29
C VAL A 229 5.62 -2.87 -14.02
N GLU A 230 6.15 -1.77 -13.49
CA GLU A 230 5.67 -1.11 -12.28
C GLU A 230 4.75 0.04 -12.69
N TYR A 231 3.46 -0.07 -12.38
CA TYR A 231 2.50 1.03 -12.51
C TYR A 231 2.34 1.69 -11.15
N GLU A 232 2.92 2.86 -10.96
CA GLU A 232 2.88 3.55 -9.66
C GLU A 232 3.13 5.05 -9.86
N VAL A 233 2.66 5.87 -8.92
CA VAL A 233 2.91 7.32 -8.92
C VAL A 233 4.39 7.62 -8.70
N ASN A 234 5.02 6.90 -7.77
CA ASN A 234 6.43 7.00 -7.41
C ASN A 234 7.11 5.64 -7.59
N GLU A 235 8.18 5.60 -8.38
CA GLU A 235 9.04 4.43 -8.53
C GLU A 235 9.50 3.86 -7.17
N ARG A 236 9.37 2.54 -7.01
CA ARG A 236 9.89 1.80 -5.84
C ARG A 236 10.77 0.65 -6.31
N LEU A 237 10.24 -0.24 -7.14
CA LEU A 237 10.99 -1.36 -7.68
C LEU A 237 12.02 -0.88 -8.71
N ASN A 238 11.65 0.06 -9.59
CA ASN A 238 12.59 0.61 -10.56
C ASN A 238 13.80 1.25 -9.88
N ARG A 239 13.60 1.99 -8.79
CA ARG A 239 14.70 2.56 -7.99
C ARG A 239 15.66 1.51 -7.44
N LEU A 240 15.17 0.33 -7.09
CA LEU A 240 15.97 -0.75 -6.50
C LEU A 240 16.71 -1.57 -7.57
N PHE A 241 16.05 -1.88 -8.68
CA PHE A 241 16.55 -2.83 -9.68
C PHE A 241 17.05 -2.20 -10.98
N GLY A 242 16.74 -0.93 -11.21
CA GLY A 242 17.05 -0.18 -12.42
C GLY A 242 16.09 -0.46 -13.59
N PRO A 243 16.15 0.38 -14.64
CA PRO A 243 15.24 0.33 -15.79
C PRO A 243 15.41 -0.90 -16.68
N GLU A 244 16.55 -1.59 -16.59
CA GLU A 244 16.83 -2.81 -17.37
C GLU A 244 15.96 -4.00 -16.94
N VAL A 245 15.54 -4.01 -15.67
CA VAL A 245 14.76 -5.11 -15.06
C VAL A 245 13.31 -4.70 -14.83
N VAL A 246 13.10 -3.43 -14.44
CA VAL A 246 11.79 -2.89 -14.09
C VAL A 246 11.48 -1.69 -14.98
N GLU A 247 10.46 -1.80 -15.82
CA GLU A 247 9.91 -0.66 -16.56
C GLU A 247 8.94 0.11 -15.65
N HIS A 248 9.22 1.38 -15.35
CA HIS A 248 8.30 2.21 -14.57
C HIS A 248 7.33 2.95 -15.51
N ARG A 249 6.04 2.64 -15.37
CA ARG A 249 4.93 3.35 -16.01
C ARG A 249 4.29 4.28 -15.00
N ARG A 250 4.74 5.53 -15.05
CA ARG A 250 4.29 6.56 -14.12
C ARG A 250 2.82 6.88 -14.35
N ILE A 251 2.02 6.72 -13.30
CA ILE A 251 0.67 7.28 -13.24
C ILE A 251 0.79 8.74 -12.81
N THR A 252 0.56 9.66 -13.74
CA THR A 252 0.64 11.11 -13.50
C THR A 252 -0.71 11.69 -13.07
N GLN A 253 -0.70 12.89 -12.49
CA GLN A 253 -1.94 13.64 -12.26
C GLN A 253 -2.62 14.02 -13.57
N ASP A 254 -1.84 14.28 -14.63
CA ASP A 254 -2.38 14.52 -15.97
C ASP A 254 -3.09 13.28 -16.54
N PHE A 255 -2.60 12.08 -16.25
CA PHE A 255 -3.32 10.85 -16.56
C PHE A 255 -4.66 10.78 -15.83
N MET A 256 -4.71 11.17 -14.56
CA MET A 256 -5.97 11.27 -13.81
C MET A 256 -6.92 12.32 -14.41
N ASN A 257 -6.38 13.42 -14.96
CA ASN A 257 -7.17 14.45 -15.64
C ASN A 257 -7.65 14.00 -17.04
N MET A 258 -6.84 13.23 -17.77
CA MET A 258 -7.19 12.62 -19.07
C MET A 258 -8.32 11.59 -18.95
N MET A 259 -8.65 11.12 -17.73
CA MET A 259 -9.85 10.32 -17.50
C MET A 259 -11.15 11.06 -17.86
N GLY A 260 -11.12 12.39 -17.94
CA GLY A 260 -12.26 13.19 -18.40
C GLY A 260 -12.48 13.18 -19.92
N SER A 261 -11.48 12.81 -20.73
CA SER A 261 -11.55 12.87 -22.20
C SER A 261 -11.80 11.52 -22.90
N GLY A 262 -11.98 10.43 -22.16
CA GLY A 262 -12.37 9.11 -22.69
C GLY A 262 -11.27 8.40 -23.51
N ASP A 263 -10.82 8.97 -24.61
CA ASP A 263 -9.95 8.32 -25.59
C ASP A 263 -8.51 8.11 -25.05
N GLY A 264 -7.92 9.13 -24.42
CA GLY A 264 -6.54 9.05 -23.91
C GLY A 264 -6.35 8.04 -22.76
N PHE A 265 -7.43 7.71 -22.04
CA PHE A 265 -7.41 6.68 -21.01
C PHE A 265 -7.20 5.28 -21.62
N TYR A 266 -7.94 4.97 -22.70
CA TYR A 266 -7.85 3.67 -23.36
C TYR A 266 -6.53 3.52 -24.11
N GLU A 267 -6.05 4.56 -24.80
CA GLU A 267 -4.76 4.55 -25.49
C GLU A 267 -3.57 4.25 -24.57
N PHE A 268 -3.58 4.76 -23.34
CA PHE A 268 -2.56 4.44 -22.34
C PHE A 268 -2.56 2.96 -21.99
N TRP A 269 -3.75 2.40 -21.71
CA TRP A 269 -3.87 1.00 -21.30
C TRP A 269 -3.72 0.02 -22.47
N ASP A 270 -4.03 0.41 -23.70
CA ASP A 270 -3.83 -0.42 -24.90
C ASP A 270 -2.37 -0.85 -25.08
N GLN A 271 -1.41 -0.11 -24.49
CA GLN A 271 0.00 -0.49 -24.45
C GLN A 271 0.25 -1.81 -23.72
N ILE A 272 -0.62 -2.20 -22.77
CA ILE A 272 -0.50 -3.46 -22.04
C ILE A 272 -0.85 -4.67 -22.92
N GLY A 273 -1.79 -4.52 -23.86
CA GLY A 273 -2.34 -5.62 -24.66
C GLY A 273 -1.27 -6.47 -25.38
N PRO A 274 -0.38 -5.86 -26.19
CA PRO A 274 0.72 -6.56 -26.84
C PRO A 274 1.69 -7.25 -25.86
N GLU A 275 1.80 -6.76 -24.63
CA GLU A 275 2.67 -7.33 -23.60
C GLU A 275 2.06 -8.56 -22.96
N LEU A 276 0.74 -8.56 -22.76
CA LEU A 276 -0.01 -9.72 -22.30
C LEU A 276 0.07 -10.89 -23.30
N GLN A 277 0.11 -10.59 -24.60
CA GLN A 277 0.31 -11.62 -25.62
C GLN A 277 1.70 -12.27 -25.50
N ARG A 278 2.75 -11.46 -25.35
CA ARG A 278 4.14 -11.93 -25.20
C ARG A 278 4.36 -12.75 -23.92
N GLY A 279 3.75 -12.33 -22.81
CA GLY A 279 3.93 -12.97 -21.51
C GLY A 279 5.33 -12.74 -20.92
N GLY A 280 5.69 -13.55 -19.91
CA GLY A 280 7.01 -13.52 -19.27
C GLY A 280 7.23 -12.29 -18.39
N ARG A 281 6.14 -11.70 -17.91
CA ARG A 281 6.14 -10.42 -17.19
C ARG A 281 5.42 -10.50 -15.86
N LEU A 282 5.88 -9.67 -14.94
CA LEU A 282 5.21 -9.33 -13.70
C LEU A 282 4.71 -7.88 -13.78
N PHE A 283 3.43 -7.68 -13.53
CA PHE A 283 2.82 -6.36 -13.39
C PHE A 283 2.63 -6.04 -11.92
N ASP A 284 3.34 -5.04 -11.39
CA ASP A 284 3.14 -4.50 -10.05
C ASP A 284 2.26 -3.25 -10.14
N PHE A 285 1.02 -3.34 -9.68
CA PHE A 285 0.12 -2.19 -9.67
C PHE A 285 0.12 -1.53 -8.31
N GLY A 286 0.32 -0.23 -8.27
CA GLY A 286 0.22 0.61 -7.09
C GLY A 286 -1.20 0.72 -6.52
N GLY A 287 -1.38 1.57 -5.51
CA GLY A 287 -2.70 1.82 -4.91
C GLY A 287 -3.65 2.48 -5.91
N ASN A 288 -4.93 2.05 -5.90
CA ASN A 288 -6.02 2.56 -6.74
C ASN A 288 -5.83 2.44 -8.27
N ILE A 289 -4.88 1.63 -8.74
CA ILE A 289 -4.59 1.48 -10.18
C ILE A 289 -5.38 0.32 -10.79
N SER A 290 -5.63 -0.76 -10.02
CA SER A 290 -6.30 -1.94 -10.55
C SER A 290 -7.70 -1.66 -11.05
N GLN A 291 -8.45 -0.76 -10.42
CA GLN A 291 -9.77 -0.37 -10.90
C GLN A 291 -9.74 0.10 -12.36
N TRP A 292 -8.75 0.91 -12.73
CA TRP A 292 -8.61 1.43 -14.09
C TRP A 292 -8.26 0.34 -15.10
N PHE A 293 -7.35 -0.56 -14.72
CA PHE A 293 -7.04 -1.72 -15.53
C PHE A 293 -8.28 -2.58 -15.80
N PHE A 294 -9.09 -2.86 -14.77
CA PHE A 294 -10.30 -3.66 -14.96
C PHE A 294 -11.33 -2.94 -15.84
N ASN A 295 -11.50 -1.63 -15.67
CA ASN A 295 -12.42 -0.85 -16.52
C ASN A 295 -11.98 -0.91 -17.99
N TRP A 296 -10.68 -0.78 -18.26
CA TRP A 296 -10.14 -0.99 -19.61
C TRP A 296 -10.36 -2.42 -20.09
N ALA A 297 -10.07 -3.42 -19.26
CA ALA A 297 -10.20 -4.83 -19.64
C ALA A 297 -11.66 -5.21 -19.99
N GLU A 298 -12.63 -4.66 -19.27
CA GLU A 298 -14.06 -4.91 -19.48
C GLU A 298 -14.58 -4.34 -20.82
N VAL A 299 -13.96 -3.29 -21.36
CA VAL A 299 -14.46 -2.59 -22.57
C VAL A 299 -13.55 -2.72 -23.80
N SER A 300 -12.26 -2.99 -23.63
CA SER A 300 -11.27 -3.02 -24.71
C SER A 300 -11.01 -4.42 -25.28
N GLY A 301 -11.88 -5.39 -24.99
CA GLY A 301 -11.75 -6.76 -25.48
C GLY A 301 -10.51 -7.45 -24.91
N PHE A 302 -10.36 -7.47 -23.58
CA PHE A 302 -9.23 -8.13 -22.90
C PHE A 302 -9.00 -9.58 -23.38
N ASP A 303 -10.09 -10.29 -23.64
CA ASP A 303 -10.13 -11.64 -24.20
C ASP A 303 -9.43 -11.77 -25.56
N TYR A 304 -9.37 -10.69 -26.36
CA TYR A 304 -8.59 -10.65 -27.60
C TYR A 304 -7.09 -10.90 -27.35
N TYR A 305 -6.56 -10.42 -26.22
CA TYR A 305 -5.13 -10.54 -25.90
C TYR A 305 -4.78 -11.83 -25.17
N VAL A 306 -5.68 -12.32 -24.32
CA VAL A 306 -5.36 -13.39 -23.36
C VAL A 306 -6.31 -14.58 -23.39
N GLY A 307 -7.34 -14.57 -24.24
CA GLY A 307 -8.40 -15.58 -24.23
C GLY A 307 -9.21 -15.55 -22.94
N GLU A 308 -9.47 -16.71 -22.36
CA GLU A 308 -10.15 -16.82 -21.07
C GLU A 308 -9.19 -16.63 -19.87
N GLY A 309 -7.92 -16.31 -20.14
CA GLY A 309 -6.92 -15.99 -19.12
C GLY A 309 -6.13 -17.19 -18.62
N GLU A 310 -6.09 -18.32 -19.33
CA GLU A 310 -5.37 -19.55 -18.92
C GLU A 310 -3.89 -19.32 -18.58
N ARG A 311 -3.30 -18.27 -19.15
CA ARG A 311 -1.89 -17.90 -18.95
C ARG A 311 -1.65 -16.84 -17.88
N LEU A 312 -2.72 -16.40 -17.23
CA LEU A 312 -2.66 -15.32 -16.26
C LEU A 312 -2.69 -15.87 -14.85
N THR A 313 -1.83 -15.33 -13.99
CA THR A 313 -1.88 -15.52 -12.55
C THR A 313 -2.07 -14.16 -11.89
N PHE A 314 -3.16 -14.00 -11.14
CA PHE A 314 -3.43 -12.80 -10.36
C PHE A 314 -3.18 -13.10 -8.89
N MET A 315 -2.23 -12.39 -8.29
CA MET A 315 -1.93 -12.44 -6.87
C MET A 315 -2.47 -11.17 -6.18
N VAL A 316 -3.41 -11.38 -5.25
CA VAL A 316 -4.12 -10.31 -4.56
C VAL A 316 -3.71 -10.30 -3.08
N PRO A 317 -2.72 -9.47 -2.69
CA PRO A 317 -2.34 -9.35 -1.30
C PRO A 317 -3.38 -8.59 -0.49
N VAL A 318 -3.68 -9.13 0.70
CA VAL A 318 -4.58 -8.53 1.70
C VAL A 318 -3.93 -8.54 3.06
N THR A 319 -4.33 -7.62 3.92
CA THR A 319 -4.01 -7.62 5.36
C THR A 319 -5.29 -7.82 6.17
N VAL A 320 -5.17 -8.02 7.48
CA VAL A 320 -6.33 -8.18 8.38
C VAL A 320 -7.22 -6.94 8.52
N ASP A 321 -6.84 -5.80 7.92
CA ASP A 321 -7.66 -4.59 7.86
C ASP A 321 -8.94 -4.82 7.03
N LEU A 322 -10.10 -4.44 7.56
CA LEU A 322 -11.40 -4.73 6.93
C LEU A 322 -11.51 -4.15 5.51
N ALA A 323 -10.99 -2.93 5.28
CA ALA A 323 -11.00 -2.33 3.96
C ALA A 323 -10.10 -3.11 2.98
N SER A 324 -8.94 -3.59 3.45
CA SER A 324 -8.07 -4.47 2.66
C SER A 324 -8.73 -5.78 2.28
N LEU A 325 -9.44 -6.43 3.22
CA LEU A 325 -10.12 -7.70 2.99
C LEU A 325 -11.26 -7.53 1.98
N SER A 326 -12.11 -6.52 2.17
CA SER A 326 -13.23 -6.22 1.28
C SER A 326 -12.76 -5.91 -0.14
N THR A 327 -11.76 -5.03 -0.27
CA THR A 327 -11.21 -4.65 -1.58
C THR A 327 -10.59 -5.86 -2.29
N GLY A 328 -9.80 -6.67 -1.57
CA GLY A 328 -9.18 -7.86 -2.16
C GLY A 328 -10.19 -8.91 -2.64
N MET A 329 -11.27 -9.11 -1.88
CA MET A 329 -12.34 -10.04 -2.29
C MET A 329 -13.06 -9.56 -3.55
N ASN A 330 -13.42 -8.27 -3.60
CA ASN A 330 -14.03 -7.68 -4.80
C ASN A 330 -13.08 -7.76 -6.01
N THR A 331 -11.77 -7.58 -5.81
CA THR A 331 -10.76 -7.75 -6.85
C THR A 331 -10.75 -9.16 -7.41
N LEU A 332 -10.79 -10.20 -6.57
CA LEU A 332 -10.84 -11.60 -6.99
C LEU A 332 -12.09 -11.94 -7.80
N GLU A 333 -13.23 -11.33 -7.45
CA GLU A 333 -14.49 -11.49 -8.18
C GLU A 333 -14.43 -10.81 -9.56
N ARG A 334 -13.88 -9.60 -9.65
CA ARG A 334 -13.69 -8.93 -10.94
C ARG A 334 -12.76 -9.71 -11.87
N ILE A 335 -11.69 -10.30 -11.33
CA ILE A 335 -10.79 -11.17 -12.11
C ILE A 335 -11.57 -12.35 -12.71
N ALA A 336 -12.47 -12.98 -11.94
CA ALA A 336 -13.27 -14.10 -12.43
C ALA A 336 -14.16 -13.72 -13.61
N THR A 337 -14.63 -12.48 -13.66
CA THR A 337 -15.45 -11.96 -14.76
C THR A 337 -14.63 -11.73 -16.03
N ILE A 338 -13.46 -11.10 -15.93
CA ILE A 338 -12.65 -10.74 -17.10
C ILE A 338 -11.73 -11.88 -17.59
N ALA A 339 -11.40 -12.83 -16.72
CA ALA A 339 -10.42 -13.88 -16.98
C ALA A 339 -10.82 -15.18 -16.23
N PRO A 340 -11.91 -15.84 -16.63
CA PRO A 340 -12.53 -16.93 -15.86
C PRO A 340 -11.64 -18.16 -15.65
N LYS A 341 -10.63 -18.37 -16.50
CA LYS A 341 -9.65 -19.46 -16.36
C LYS A 341 -8.30 -19.01 -15.81
N ALA A 342 -8.17 -17.74 -15.41
CA ALA A 342 -6.95 -17.27 -14.77
C ALA A 342 -6.78 -17.90 -13.38
N LYS A 343 -5.52 -18.18 -13.04
CA LYS A 343 -5.17 -18.60 -11.69
C LYS A 343 -5.31 -17.39 -10.76
N ARG A 344 -6.12 -17.55 -9.71
CA ARG A 344 -6.39 -16.52 -8.72
C ARG A 344 -5.76 -16.94 -7.39
N VAL A 345 -4.89 -16.10 -6.85
CA VAL A 345 -4.15 -16.36 -5.61
C VAL A 345 -4.43 -15.23 -4.62
N LEU A 346 -5.07 -15.56 -3.50
CA LEU A 346 -5.20 -14.67 -2.36
C LEU A 346 -3.92 -14.76 -1.52
N VAL A 347 -3.27 -13.62 -1.27
CA VAL A 347 -2.04 -13.56 -0.47
C VAL A 347 -2.33 -12.93 0.88
N GLU A 348 -2.38 -13.73 1.93
CA GLU A 348 -2.62 -13.28 3.30
C GLU A 348 -1.33 -12.69 3.89
N ASN A 349 -1.16 -11.37 3.82
CA ASN A 349 -0.03 -10.66 4.38
C ASN A 349 -0.25 -10.34 5.86
N GLY A 350 0.41 -11.11 6.72
CA GLY A 350 0.27 -11.03 8.18
C GLY A 350 0.98 -9.84 8.84
N PHE A 351 1.47 -8.86 8.08
CA PHE A 351 2.21 -7.71 8.64
C PHE A 351 1.40 -6.90 9.66
N SER A 352 0.09 -6.77 9.46
CA SER A 352 -0.79 -6.04 10.38
C SER A 352 -1.41 -6.91 11.47
N GLY A 353 -1.09 -8.21 11.52
CA GLY A 353 -1.65 -9.17 12.48
C GLY A 353 -1.93 -10.55 11.86
N PRO A 354 -2.10 -11.58 12.71
CA PRO A 354 -2.36 -12.94 12.25
C PRO A 354 -3.80 -13.09 11.71
N PHE A 355 -3.98 -13.85 10.64
CA PHE A 355 -5.30 -14.12 10.06
C PHE A 355 -6.16 -15.09 10.89
N SER A 356 -5.56 -15.83 11.82
CA SER A 356 -6.29 -16.73 12.74
C SER A 356 -7.33 -16.00 13.61
N GLN A 357 -7.19 -14.68 13.80
CA GLN A 357 -8.20 -13.88 14.49
C GLN A 357 -9.51 -13.72 13.68
N LEU A 358 -9.50 -14.11 12.41
CA LEU A 358 -10.63 -13.97 11.48
C LEU A 358 -11.32 -15.31 11.20
N ASP A 359 -10.96 -16.41 11.86
CA ASP A 359 -11.46 -17.75 11.54
C ASP A 359 -13.00 -17.86 11.60
N ASP A 360 -13.66 -17.12 12.51
CA ASP A 360 -15.12 -17.07 12.64
C ASP A 360 -15.80 -15.94 11.85
N SER A 361 -15.04 -15.17 11.08
CA SER A 361 -15.53 -13.98 10.39
C SER A 361 -16.23 -14.29 9.06
N GLN A 362 -16.95 -13.30 8.51
CA GLN A 362 -17.49 -13.35 7.14
C GLN A 362 -16.37 -13.53 6.11
N TYR A 363 -15.20 -12.97 6.36
CA TYR A 363 -14.03 -13.14 5.49
C TYR A 363 -13.61 -14.61 5.41
N ALA A 364 -13.51 -15.32 6.54
CA ALA A 364 -13.11 -16.73 6.54
C ALA A 364 -14.13 -17.60 5.79
N ARG A 365 -15.43 -17.33 5.95
CA ARG A 365 -16.50 -18.02 5.21
C ARG A 365 -16.40 -17.77 3.70
N ARG A 366 -16.24 -16.51 3.28
CA ARG A 366 -16.10 -16.17 1.84
C ARG A 366 -14.81 -16.75 1.26
N LYS A 367 -13.70 -16.70 2.00
CA LYS A 367 -12.43 -17.32 1.62
C LYS A 367 -12.61 -18.83 1.38
N ALA A 368 -13.26 -19.54 2.31
CA ALA A 368 -13.52 -20.97 2.15
C ALA A 368 -14.37 -21.27 0.90
N GLU A 369 -15.41 -20.47 0.66
CA GLU A 369 -16.23 -20.61 -0.55
C GLU A 369 -15.42 -20.41 -1.84
N MET A 370 -14.61 -19.35 -1.92
CA MET A 370 -13.75 -19.07 -3.08
C MET A 370 -12.74 -20.20 -3.32
N VAL A 371 -12.17 -20.78 -2.27
CA VAL A 371 -11.21 -21.89 -2.36
C VAL A 371 -11.92 -23.14 -2.88
N GLU A 372 -13.02 -23.55 -2.26
CA GLU A 372 -13.69 -24.82 -2.54
C GLU A 372 -14.46 -24.82 -3.87
N ARG A 373 -15.13 -23.71 -4.19
CA ARG A 373 -16.07 -23.65 -5.32
C ARG A 373 -15.48 -22.95 -6.53
N GLU A 374 -14.58 -22.01 -6.32
CA GLU A 374 -14.06 -21.16 -7.39
C GLU A 374 -12.58 -21.42 -7.71
N GLY A 375 -11.91 -22.28 -6.93
CA GLY A 375 -10.51 -22.67 -7.17
C GLY A 375 -9.50 -21.56 -6.87
N VAL A 376 -9.84 -20.61 -6.00
CA VAL A 376 -8.87 -19.60 -5.52
C VAL A 376 -7.82 -20.30 -4.65
N GLU A 377 -6.55 -20.08 -4.94
CA GLU A 377 -5.45 -20.54 -4.11
C GLU A 377 -5.15 -19.53 -3.01
N VAL A 378 -4.70 -19.98 -1.85
CA VAL A 378 -4.33 -19.09 -0.73
C VAL A 378 -2.89 -19.36 -0.33
N ILE A 379 -2.08 -18.31 -0.27
CA ILE A 379 -0.74 -18.36 0.32
C ILE A 379 -0.63 -17.37 1.48
N SER A 380 0.15 -17.72 2.49
CA SER A 380 0.43 -16.85 3.62
C SER A 380 1.79 -16.20 3.48
N MET A 381 1.85 -14.88 3.67
CA MET A 381 3.08 -14.11 3.78
C MET A 381 3.20 -13.63 5.23
N ALA A 382 3.88 -14.43 6.06
CA ALA A 382 4.16 -14.08 7.44
C ALA A 382 5.06 -12.83 7.52
N PRO A 383 4.93 -11.97 8.54
CA PRO A 383 5.85 -10.85 8.73
C PRO A 383 7.26 -11.33 9.05
N CYS A 384 8.27 -10.64 8.53
CA CYS A 384 9.64 -10.84 8.97
C CYS A 384 9.82 -10.27 10.39
N THR A 385 10.04 -11.15 11.37
CA THR A 385 10.21 -10.78 12.79
C THR A 385 11.66 -10.53 13.19
N ALA A 386 12.58 -10.55 12.22
CA ALA A 386 13.99 -10.36 12.48
C ALA A 386 14.26 -8.93 13.00
N PRO A 387 15.03 -8.77 14.11
CA PRO A 387 15.36 -7.45 14.65
C PRO A 387 16.04 -6.50 13.63
N ALA A 388 16.79 -7.07 12.67
CA ALA A 388 17.42 -6.29 11.62
C ALA A 388 16.47 -5.81 10.52
N TRP A 389 15.28 -6.40 10.38
CA TRP A 389 14.41 -6.16 9.22
C TRP A 389 14.06 -4.69 9.01
N ALA A 390 13.79 -3.95 10.09
CA ALA A 390 13.46 -2.52 10.01
C ALA A 390 14.58 -1.65 9.40
N ARG A 391 15.85 -2.11 9.45
CA ARG A 391 16.98 -1.42 8.80
C ARG A 391 17.23 -1.90 7.38
N LEU A 392 16.61 -3.01 6.98
CA LEU A 392 16.82 -3.69 5.71
C LEU A 392 15.69 -3.46 4.69
N THR A 393 14.61 -2.77 5.06
CA THR A 393 13.44 -2.55 4.18
C THR A 393 13.73 -1.78 2.90
N GLY A 394 14.85 -1.05 2.84
CA GLY A 394 15.31 -0.33 1.65
C GLY A 394 16.30 -1.10 0.78
N HIS A 395 16.72 -2.30 1.20
CA HIS A 395 17.66 -3.14 0.45
C HIS A 395 16.92 -4.10 -0.46
N ARG A 396 17.61 -4.59 -1.50
CA ARG A 396 17.06 -5.67 -2.30
C ARG A 396 17.05 -6.97 -1.53
N ILE A 397 16.01 -7.77 -1.70
CA ILE A 397 15.83 -9.05 -1.01
C ILE A 397 16.94 -10.04 -1.40
N ASP A 398 17.39 -10.02 -2.66
CA ASP A 398 18.50 -10.86 -3.11
C ASP A 398 19.85 -10.45 -2.49
N GLU A 399 20.08 -9.15 -2.26
CA GLU A 399 21.24 -8.65 -1.52
C GLU A 399 21.15 -9.04 -0.03
N VAL A 400 19.98 -8.85 0.58
CA VAL A 400 19.73 -9.24 1.99
C VAL A 400 19.96 -10.74 2.18
N ALA A 401 19.59 -11.57 1.21
CA ALA A 401 19.83 -13.00 1.26
C ALA A 401 21.33 -13.36 1.32
N GLN A 402 22.19 -12.51 0.74
CA GLN A 402 23.64 -12.70 0.67
C GLN A 402 24.41 -12.00 1.80
N MET A 403 23.75 -11.18 2.62
CA MET A 403 24.40 -10.44 3.70
C MET A 403 25.04 -11.37 4.73
N THR A 404 26.24 -10.99 5.18
CA THR A 404 26.96 -11.66 6.25
C THR A 404 26.63 -11.06 7.61
N ARG A 405 27.06 -11.74 8.68
CA ARG A 405 26.95 -11.21 10.05
C ARG A 405 27.71 -9.88 10.15
N GLU A 406 28.87 -9.81 9.53
CA GLU A 406 29.74 -8.64 9.52
C GLU A 406 29.05 -7.45 8.85
N ASP A 407 28.27 -7.68 7.79
CA ASP A 407 27.51 -6.62 7.13
C ASP A 407 26.42 -6.05 8.03
N LEU A 408 25.68 -6.90 8.75
CA LEU A 408 24.69 -6.42 9.72
C LEU A 408 25.35 -5.70 10.91
N VAL A 409 26.55 -6.11 11.32
CA VAL A 409 27.32 -5.41 12.36
C VAL A 409 27.71 -4.00 11.89
N LYS A 410 28.11 -3.83 10.62
CA LYS A 410 28.37 -2.49 10.04
C LYS A 410 27.12 -1.60 10.04
N LEU A 411 25.93 -2.19 9.98
CA LEU A 411 24.64 -1.49 10.13
C LEU A 411 24.25 -1.21 11.60
N GLY A 412 25.18 -1.40 12.54
CA GLY A 412 25.02 -1.06 13.96
C GLY A 412 24.41 -2.17 14.81
N MET A 413 24.33 -3.40 14.31
CA MET A 413 23.88 -4.55 15.10
C MET A 413 25.01 -5.09 15.98
N THR A 414 24.68 -5.59 17.17
CA THR A 414 25.62 -6.43 17.92
C THR A 414 25.76 -7.79 17.24
N PRO A 415 26.93 -8.45 17.31
CA PRO A 415 27.13 -9.74 16.64
C PRO A 415 26.06 -10.81 16.97
N PRO A 416 25.59 -10.97 18.23
CA PRO A 416 24.53 -11.92 18.53
C PRO A 416 23.17 -11.58 17.88
N VAL A 417 22.82 -10.29 17.80
CA VAL A 417 21.58 -9.83 17.16
C VAL A 417 21.65 -10.01 15.64
N ALA A 418 22.81 -9.72 15.03
CA ALA A 418 23.07 -9.96 13.62
C ALA A 418 22.90 -11.44 13.28
N SER A 419 23.53 -12.35 14.03
CA SER A 419 23.41 -13.80 13.80
C SER A 419 21.96 -14.29 13.89
N ARG A 420 21.22 -13.91 14.94
CA ARG A 420 19.80 -14.30 15.07
C ARG A 420 18.93 -13.73 13.95
N SER A 421 19.19 -12.49 13.53
CA SER A 421 18.43 -11.85 12.45
C SER A 421 18.61 -12.58 11.12
N LEU A 422 19.85 -12.98 10.78
CA LEU A 422 20.10 -13.73 9.53
C LEU A 422 19.37 -15.07 9.50
N ILE A 423 19.34 -15.81 10.62
CA ILE A 423 18.60 -17.07 10.71
C ILE A 423 17.11 -16.85 10.40
N ILE A 424 16.50 -15.85 11.04
CA ILE A 424 15.07 -15.54 10.85
C ILE A 424 14.80 -15.07 9.42
N ILE A 425 15.65 -14.19 8.88
CA ILE A 425 15.52 -13.69 7.51
C ILE A 425 15.64 -14.83 6.50
N HIS A 426 16.65 -15.69 6.63
CA HIS A 426 16.85 -16.81 5.71
C HIS A 426 15.69 -17.82 5.75
N GLU A 427 15.12 -18.08 6.93
CA GLU A 427 13.93 -18.93 7.04
C GLU A 427 12.72 -18.27 6.37
N TRP A 428 12.50 -16.99 6.62
CA TRP A 428 11.42 -16.21 6.02
C TRP A 428 11.51 -16.17 4.48
N LEU A 429 12.71 -15.90 3.94
CA LEU A 429 12.98 -15.91 2.50
C LEU A 429 12.80 -17.31 1.90
N ARG A 430 13.23 -18.37 2.60
CA ARG A 430 13.05 -19.77 2.16
C ARG A 430 11.58 -20.13 2.06
N THR A 431 10.79 -19.78 3.08
CA THR A 431 9.35 -20.05 3.13
C THR A 431 8.63 -19.34 1.98
N MET A 432 8.91 -18.05 1.79
CA MET A 432 8.31 -17.29 0.67
C MET A 432 8.71 -17.84 -0.69
N ARG A 433 9.97 -18.23 -0.87
CA ARG A 433 10.44 -18.83 -2.12
C ARG A 433 9.70 -20.14 -2.43
N GLN A 434 9.53 -21.00 -1.42
CA GLN A 434 8.81 -22.26 -1.58
C GLN A 434 7.34 -22.04 -1.94
N ALA A 435 6.70 -21.03 -1.35
CA ALA A 435 5.32 -20.67 -1.67
C ALA A 435 5.18 -20.08 -3.09
N LEU A 436 6.13 -19.27 -3.55
CA LEU A 436 6.02 -18.53 -4.81
C LEU A 436 6.57 -19.27 -6.03
N SER A 437 7.53 -20.17 -5.85
CA SER A 437 8.19 -20.94 -6.91
C SER A 437 7.20 -21.66 -7.85
N PRO A 438 6.13 -22.33 -7.37
CA PRO A 438 5.18 -23.00 -8.27
C PRO A 438 4.53 -22.06 -9.28
N TYR A 439 4.19 -20.83 -8.88
CA TYR A 439 3.54 -19.85 -9.75
C TYR A 439 4.48 -19.29 -10.81
N LEU A 440 5.74 -19.04 -10.44
CA LEU A 440 6.77 -18.63 -11.38
C LEU A 440 7.06 -19.75 -12.38
N ARG A 441 7.28 -20.97 -11.90
CA ARG A 441 7.51 -22.11 -12.79
C ARG A 441 6.35 -22.35 -13.72
N ASP A 442 5.11 -22.25 -13.24
CA ASP A 442 3.93 -22.39 -14.09
C ASP A 442 3.93 -21.30 -15.18
N ALA A 443 4.10 -20.03 -14.80
CA ALA A 443 4.19 -18.92 -15.76
C ALA A 443 5.31 -19.12 -16.81
N PHE A 444 6.45 -19.73 -16.45
CA PHE A 444 7.54 -19.96 -17.40
C PHE A 444 7.50 -21.32 -18.12
N ASN A 445 6.72 -22.30 -17.63
CA ASN A 445 6.63 -23.65 -18.19
C ASN A 445 5.33 -23.90 -18.98
N GLN A 446 4.40 -22.95 -19.04
CA GLN A 446 3.18 -23.06 -19.84
C GLN A 446 3.50 -23.34 -21.32
N SER A 447 3.58 -24.63 -21.65
CA SER A 447 3.56 -25.13 -23.01
C SER A 447 2.13 -25.05 -23.52
N SER A 448 1.96 -24.46 -24.69
CA SER A 448 0.81 -24.57 -25.59
C SER A 448 -0.23 -25.59 -25.14
N GLY A 449 -1.38 -25.10 -24.67
CA GLY A 449 -2.58 -25.91 -24.50
C GLY A 449 -2.91 -26.68 -25.80
N PRO A 450 -3.66 -27.78 -25.72
CA PRO A 450 -3.89 -28.65 -26.86
C PRO A 450 -4.48 -27.84 -28.01
N ALA A 451 -3.76 -27.80 -29.13
CA ALA A 451 -4.20 -27.12 -30.34
C ALA A 451 -5.63 -27.59 -30.68
N THR A 452 -6.60 -26.70 -30.51
CA THR A 452 -7.94 -26.88 -31.02
C THR A 452 -7.81 -27.08 -32.52
N LYS A 453 -7.94 -28.33 -32.96
CA LYS A 453 -8.09 -28.67 -34.38
C LYS A 453 -9.35 -27.97 -34.87
N THR A 454 -9.19 -26.80 -35.46
CA THR A 454 -10.18 -26.20 -36.33
C THR A 454 -10.35 -27.13 -37.51
N GLY A 455 -11.33 -28.02 -37.41
CA GLY A 455 -11.78 -28.87 -38.49
C GLY A 455 -12.30 -27.99 -39.62
N ALA A 456 -11.49 -27.82 -40.66
CA ALA A 456 -11.92 -27.28 -41.92
C ALA A 456 -13.05 -28.16 -42.48
N ARG A 457 -14.28 -27.63 -42.47
CA ARG A 457 -15.33 -28.12 -43.36
C ARG A 457 -14.90 -27.77 -44.79
N GLN A 458 -14.26 -28.73 -45.46
CA GLN A 458 -14.27 -28.74 -46.92
C GLN A 458 -15.70 -29.09 -47.35
N GLY A 459 -16.37 -28.10 -47.95
CA GLY A 459 -17.50 -28.37 -48.83
C GLY A 459 -17.00 -29.09 -50.07
N ALA A 460 -17.69 -30.15 -50.46
CA ALA A 460 -17.57 -30.74 -51.78
C ALA A 460 -18.96 -30.64 -52.45
N LEU A 461 -18.91 -30.11 -53.67
CA LEU A 461 -19.90 -30.18 -54.73
C LEU A 461 -20.28 -31.64 -55.05
#